data_AF-A0A7Y0XD40-F1
#
_entry.id   AF-A0A7Y0XD40-F1
#
_cell.length_a   1.000
_cell.length_b   1.000
_cell.length_c   1.000
_cell.angle_alpha   90.00
_cell.angle_beta   90.00
_cell.angle_gamma   90.00
#
_symmetry.space_group_name_H-M   'P 1'
#
loop_
_entity.id
_entity.type
_entity.pdbx_description
1 polymer ?
#
loop_
_entity_poly.entity_id
_entity_poly.type
_entity_poly.pdbx_seq_one_letter_code
_entity_poly.pdbx_strand_id
1 'polypeptide(L)'
;MALAARANIPLDLMYDVVTNAAGNSWMFENRMKHVVDGDYSPKSMVDIFVKDLNLVSDTAKDLKFPLPLSSTALNMFLSASN
;
A
#
# COMPACT_ATOMS: atom_id res chain seq x y z
N MET A 1 -5.85 1.27 -7.31
CA MET A 1 -7.30 1.01 -7.31
C MET A 1 -8.14 2.27 -7.13
N ALA A 2 -7.92 3.11 -6.11
CA ALA A 2 -8.72 4.33 -5.89
C ALA A 2 -8.82 5.27 -7.11
N LEU A 3 -7.70 5.53 -7.80
CA LEU A 3 -7.71 6.36 -9.01
C LEU A 3 -8.48 5.71 -10.17
N ALA A 4 -8.37 4.39 -10.34
CA ALA A 4 -9.12 3.64 -11.34
C ALA A 4 -10.63 3.73 -11.09
N ALA A 5 -11.06 3.54 -9.83
CA ALA A 5 -12.46 3.74 -9.43
C ALA A 5 -12.93 5.18 -9.74
N ARG A 6 -12.11 6.19 -9.43
CA ARG A 6 -12.44 7.60 -9.73
C ARG A 6 -12.54 7.88 -11.22
N ALA A 7 -11.78 7.17 -12.06
CA ALA A 7 -11.82 7.25 -13.51
C ALA A 7 -12.93 6.39 -14.14
N ASN A 8 -13.82 5.78 -13.34
CA ASN A 8 -14.86 4.84 -13.78
C ASN A 8 -14.30 3.61 -14.53
N ILE A 9 -13.08 3.21 -14.22
CA ILE A 9 -12.50 1.96 -14.73
C ILE A 9 -12.99 0.81 -13.84
N PRO A 10 -13.57 -0.26 -14.41
CA PRO A 10 -13.95 -1.45 -13.65
C PRO A 10 -12.74 -2.02 -12.89
N LEU A 11 -12.90 -2.25 -11.58
CA LEU A 11 -11.77 -2.68 -10.75
C LEU A 11 -11.30 -4.10 -11.08
N ASP A 12 -12.21 -5.00 -11.47
CA ASP A 12 -11.85 -6.34 -11.97
C ASP A 12 -10.94 -6.27 -13.20
N LEU A 13 -11.28 -5.38 -14.15
CA LEU A 13 -10.47 -5.16 -15.35
C LEU A 13 -9.09 -4.60 -14.99
N MET A 14 -9.04 -3.61 -14.08
CA MET A 14 -7.76 -3.04 -13.64
C MET A 14 -6.89 -4.09 -12.93
N TYR A 15 -7.49 -4.93 -12.10
CA TYR A 15 -6.80 -6.02 -11.41
C TYR A 15 -6.20 -7.01 -12.41
N ASP A 16 -6.98 -7.46 -13.40
CA ASP A 16 -6.54 -8.41 -14.42
C ASP A 16 -5.38 -7.84 -15.27
N VAL A 17 -5.50 -6.59 -15.70
CA VAL A 17 -4.46 -5.91 -16.48
C VAL A 17 -3.15 -5.81 -15.70
N VAL A 18 -3.17 -5.39 -14.44
CA VAL A 18 -1.93 -5.25 -13.66
C VAL A 18 -1.32 -6.62 -13.36
N THR A 19 -2.13 -7.63 -13.07
CA THR A 19 -1.67 -9.00 -12.79
C THR A 19 -0.93 -9.61 -13.98
N ASN A 20 -1.36 -9.30 -15.20
CA ASN A 20 -0.72 -9.78 -16.42
C ASN A 20 0.33 -8.81 -17.01
N ALA A 21 0.68 -7.74 -16.29
CA ALA A 21 1.65 -6.75 -16.74
C ALA A 21 2.92 -6.76 -15.86
N ALA A 22 3.95 -6.03 -16.31
CA ALA A 22 5.21 -5.87 -15.57
C ALA A 22 5.05 -5.22 -14.18
N GLY A 23 3.89 -4.61 -13.91
CA GLY A 23 3.55 -4.02 -12.61
C GLY A 23 3.05 -5.02 -11.56
N ASN A 24 2.98 -6.32 -11.89
CA ASN A 24 2.48 -7.33 -10.97
C ASN A 24 3.44 -7.60 -9.79
N SER A 25 2.86 -8.03 -8.67
CA SER A 25 3.56 -8.62 -7.54
C SER A 25 2.61 -9.49 -6.72
N TRP A 26 3.16 -10.43 -5.95
CA TRP A 26 2.35 -11.21 -5.00
C TRP A 26 1.58 -10.31 -4.01
N MET A 27 2.18 -9.19 -3.58
CA MET A 27 1.51 -8.19 -2.74
C MET A 27 0.30 -7.55 -3.43
N PHE A 28 0.42 -7.22 -4.72
CA PHE A 28 -0.67 -6.65 -5.48
C PHE A 28 -1.82 -7.64 -5.64
N GLU A 29 -1.54 -8.86 -6.10
CA GLU A 29 -2.54 -9.93 -6.25
C GLU A 29 -3.30 -10.15 -4.94
N ASN A 30 -2.58 -10.34 -3.84
CA ASN A 30 -3.20 -10.61 -2.55
C ASN A 30 -4.01 -9.40 -2.04
N ARG A 31 -3.43 -8.20 -1.99
CA ARG A 31 -4.07 -7.04 -1.34
C ARG A 31 -5.17 -6.42 -2.19
N MET A 32 -4.98 -6.32 -3.50
CA MET A 32 -5.96 -5.66 -4.35
C MET A 32 -7.17 -6.55 -4.63
N LYS A 33 -7.04 -7.87 -4.53
CA LYS A 33 -8.21 -8.77 -4.58
C LYS A 33 -9.21 -8.45 -3.47
N HIS A 34 -8.73 -8.16 -2.26
CA HIS A 34 -9.58 -7.73 -1.14
C HIS A 34 -10.31 -6.41 -1.42
N VAL A 35 -9.63 -5.46 -2.07
CA VAL A 35 -10.23 -4.18 -2.49
C VAL A 35 -11.31 -4.39 -3.55
N VAL A 36 -11.06 -5.27 -4.51
CA VAL A 36 -12.02 -5.66 -5.55
C VAL A 36 -13.26 -6.33 -4.95
N ASP A 37 -13.06 -7.25 -4.00
CA ASP A 37 -14.13 -7.98 -3.33
C ASP A 37 -14.88 -7.13 -2.27
N GLY A 38 -14.34 -5.96 -1.92
CA GLY A 38 -14.85 -5.13 -0.83
C GLY A 38 -14.67 -5.74 0.58
N ASP A 39 -13.83 -6.75 0.72
CA ASP A 39 -13.55 -7.42 2.00
C ASP A 39 -12.38 -6.74 2.73
N TYR A 40 -12.70 -5.95 3.74
CA TYR A 40 -11.72 -5.26 4.60
C TYR A 40 -11.50 -5.96 5.94
N SER A 41 -11.84 -7.25 6.04
CA SER A 41 -11.51 -8.05 7.22
C SER A 41 -10.01 -7.96 7.54
N PRO A 42 -9.61 -7.70 8.79
CA PRO A 42 -8.22 -7.45 9.13
C PRO A 42 -7.38 -8.72 8.94
N LYS A 43 -6.50 -8.71 7.92
CA LYS A 43 -5.48 -9.76 7.70
C LYS A 43 -4.07 -9.30 8.10
N SER A 44 -3.90 -8.01 8.35
CA SER A 44 -2.71 -7.37 8.88
C SER A 44 -3.13 -6.01 9.41
N MET A 45 -2.71 -5.64 10.62
CA MET A 45 -3.06 -4.34 11.19
C MET A 45 -2.26 -3.22 10.52
N VAL A 46 -2.91 -2.08 10.30
CA VAL A 46 -2.29 -0.85 9.77
C VAL A 46 -1.10 -0.43 10.63
N ASP A 47 -1.22 -0.54 11.95
CA ASP A 47 -0.21 -0.10 12.92
C ASP A 47 1.11 -0.88 12.84
N ILE A 48 1.10 -2.09 12.26
CA ILE A 48 2.34 -2.83 12.00
C ILE A 48 3.21 -2.05 10.99
N PHE A 49 2.61 -1.47 9.96
CA PHE A 49 3.33 -0.64 8.99
C PHE A 49 3.81 0.67 9.60
N VAL A 50 3.03 1.27 10.51
CA VAL A 50 3.46 2.45 11.28
C VAL A 50 4.71 2.12 12.09
N LYS A 51 4.70 1.00 12.83
CA LYS A 51 5.87 0.53 13.58
C LYS A 51 7.09 0.32 12.68
N ASP A 52 6.94 -0.46 11.62
CA ASP A 52 8.07 -0.82 10.74
C ASP A 52 8.66 0.40 10.02
N LEU A 53 7.82 1.32 9.55
CA LEU A 53 8.29 2.53 8.87
C LEU A 53 8.94 3.53 9.84
N ASN A 54 8.58 3.53 11.12
CA ASN A 54 9.31 4.28 12.14
C ASN A 54 10.72 3.72 12.35
N LEU A 55 10.87 2.38 12.47
CA LEU A 55 12.19 1.74 12.59
C LEU A 55 13.09 2.06 11.38
N VAL A 56 12.52 2.02 10.17
CA VAL A 56 13.22 2.42 8.94
C VAL A 56 13.63 3.90 8.99
N SER A 57 12.73 4.79 9.44
CA SER A 57 13.00 6.23 9.52
C SER A 57 14.09 6.56 10.53
N ASP A 58 14.11 5.88 11.69
CA ASP A 58 15.13 6.08 12.72
C ASP A 58 16.50 5.60 12.24
N THR A 59 16.56 4.43 11.59
CA THR A 59 17.80 3.94 10.96
C THR A 59 18.34 4.93 9.92
N ALA A 60 17.46 5.53 9.12
CA ALA A 60 17.87 6.49 8.10
C ALA A 60 18.38 7.81 8.69
N LYS A 61 17.83 8.27 9.84
CA LYS A 61 18.34 9.43 10.56
C LYS A 61 19.77 9.20 11.05
N ASP A 62 20.04 8.03 11.62
CA ASP A 62 21.39 7.66 12.09
C ASP A 62 22.41 7.67 10.94
N LEU A 63 21.99 7.20 9.76
CA LEU A 63 22.80 7.19 8.54
C LEU A 63 22.80 8.53 7.77
N LYS A 64 22.04 9.52 8.22
CA LYS A 64 21.84 10.82 7.52
C LYS A 64 21.40 10.65 6.07
N PHE A 65 20.51 9.69 5.80
CA PHE A 65 20.09 9.31 4.45
C PHE A 65 18.62 9.68 4.19
N PRO A 66 18.28 10.30 3.03
CA PRO A 66 16.91 10.70 2.73
C PRO A 66 16.04 9.52 2.22
N LEU A 67 14.82 9.41 2.73
CA LEU A 67 13.85 8.37 2.34
C LEU A 67 12.50 8.95 1.87
N PRO A 68 12.44 9.70 0.76
CA PRO A 68 11.22 10.42 0.35
C PRO A 68 9.99 9.50 0.21
N LEU A 69 10.17 8.31 -0.39
CA LEU A 69 9.05 7.37 -0.56
C LEU A 69 8.57 6.77 0.76
N SER A 70 9.48 6.31 1.62
CA SER A 70 9.13 5.73 2.92
C SER A 70 8.50 6.75 3.85
N SER A 71 8.97 8.00 3.83
CA SER A 71 8.38 9.10 4.62
C SER A 71 6.96 9.43 4.15
N THR A 72 6.71 9.48 2.84
CA THR A 72 5.34 9.64 2.32
C THR A 72 4.45 8.48 2.73
N ALA A 73 4.93 7.24 2.62
CA ALA A 73 4.18 6.06 3.04
C ALA A 73 3.84 6.09 4.54
N LEU A 74 4.79 6.48 5.41
CA LEU A 74 4.57 6.59 6.85
C LEU A 74 3.44 7.57 7.17
N ASN A 75 3.43 8.75 6.54
CA ASN A 75 2.38 9.74 6.73
C ASN A 75 1.00 9.23 6.28
N MET A 76 0.94 8.46 5.19
CA MET A 76 -0.30 7.84 4.74
C MET A 76 -0.81 6.79 5.73
N PHE A 77 0.08 5.95 6.29
CA PHE A 77 -0.30 4.96 7.29
C PHE A 77 -0.70 5.58 8.63
N LEU A 78 -0.01 6.64 9.08
CA LEU A 78 -0.41 7.40 10.27
C LEU A 78 -1.81 8.00 10.13
N SER A 79 -2.16 8.48 8.92
CA SER A 79 -3.49 9.04 8.65
C SER A 79 -4.60 7.98 8.64
N ALA A 80 -4.24 6.70 8.48
CA ALA A 80 -5.17 5.57 8.45
C ALA A 80 -5.16 4.73 9.75
N SER A 81 -4.20 4.97 10.64
CA SER A 81 -4.07 4.35 11.96
C SER A 81 -5.09 5.00 12.91
N ASN A 82 -5.76 4.17 13.72
CA ASN A 82 -6.83 4.59 14.64
C ASN A 82 -6.36 4.56 16.08
#